data_AF-A0A8X6I8L7-F1
#
_entry.id   AF-A0A8X6I8L7-F1
#
_cell.length_a   1.000
_cell.length_b   1.000
_cell.length_c   1.000
_cell.angle_alpha   90.00
_cell.angle_beta   90.00
_cell.angle_gamma   90.00
#
_symmetry.space_group_name_H-M   'P 1'
#
loop_
_entity.id
_entity.type
_entity.pdbx_description
1 polymer ?
#
loop_
_entity_poly.entity_id
_entity_poly.type
_entity_poly.pdbx_seq_one_letter_code
_entity_poly.pdbx_strand_id
1 'polypeptide(L)'
;LDATSKLPSGILEGTLSELGAFDQCLDIELPYKNGSLQFQGQYCGLEINRILPHLPANFNVGMKGTKKPMSSIGDYVKKMGSIFFYTEFRFGVCVPSKCSLTDMQRIAGQVAKKIQMEVSIKECYKKEPLYSKQFT
;
A
#
# COMPACT_ATOMS: atom_id res chain seq x y z
N LEU A 1 12.83 -15.51 -6.27
CA LEU A 1 11.99 -14.36 -5.87
C LEU A 1 11.61 -14.54 -4.41
N ASP A 2 12.26 -13.81 -3.51
CA ASP A 2 11.89 -13.77 -2.09
C ASP A 2 10.63 -12.92 -1.93
N ALA A 3 9.48 -13.58 -1.77
CA ALA A 3 8.19 -12.96 -1.54
C ALA A 3 7.83 -13.12 -0.06
N THR A 4 8.43 -12.32 0.82
CA THR A 4 7.90 -12.18 2.18
C THR A 4 8.06 -10.72 2.61
N SER A 5 6.89 -10.13 2.92
CA SER A 5 6.62 -8.82 3.50
C SER A 5 7.79 -8.20 4.26
N LYS A 6 8.71 -7.53 3.55
CA LYS A 6 9.61 -6.59 4.18
C LYS A 6 8.79 -5.38 4.55
N LEU A 7 8.95 -4.89 5.77
CA LEU A 7 8.44 -3.57 6.09
C LEU A 7 9.15 -2.58 5.18
N PRO A 8 8.40 -1.73 4.45
CA PRO A 8 8.92 -0.64 3.67
C PRO A 8 10.07 0.09 4.36
N SER A 9 11.23 0.13 3.70
CA SER A 9 12.38 0.89 4.18
C SER A 9 12.01 2.37 4.10
N GLY A 10 11.72 2.98 5.25
CA GLY A 10 11.28 4.36 5.33
C GLY A 10 10.02 4.57 6.17
N ILE A 11 9.24 3.53 6.51
CA ILE A 11 8.06 3.71 7.40
C ILE A 11 8.46 4.32 8.74
N LEU A 12 9.57 3.85 9.33
CA LEU A 12 10.09 4.39 10.60
C LEU A 12 10.71 5.79 10.44
N GLU A 13 11.03 6.19 9.22
CA GLU A 13 11.53 7.52 8.87
C GLU A 13 10.39 8.48 8.47
N GLY A 14 9.13 8.00 8.48
CA GLY A 14 7.94 8.79 8.16
C GLY A 14 7.49 8.69 6.69
N THR A 15 8.04 7.77 5.91
CA THR A 15 7.60 7.50 4.54
C THR A 15 6.25 6.79 4.57
N LEU A 16 5.24 7.44 3.99
CA LEU A 16 3.87 6.94 3.91
C LEU A 16 3.57 6.21 2.60
N SER A 17 4.51 6.17 1.67
CA SER A 17 4.31 5.60 0.34
C SER A 17 5.45 4.69 -0.06
N GLU A 18 5.14 3.43 -0.38
CA GLU A 18 6.09 2.49 -0.97
C GLU A 18 5.49 1.86 -2.23
N LEU A 19 5.89 2.40 -3.38
CA LEU A 19 5.31 2.03 -4.68
C LEU A 19 5.92 0.75 -5.26
N GLY A 20 7.00 0.21 -4.66
CA GLY A 20 7.67 -0.98 -5.17
C GLY A 20 8.22 -0.80 -6.59
N ALA A 21 8.42 -1.92 -7.29
CA ALA A 21 8.99 -1.94 -8.63
C ALA A 21 7.90 -1.99 -9.71
N PHE A 22 7.39 -0.83 -10.09
CA PHE A 22 6.30 -0.67 -11.06
C PHE A 22 6.65 -1.29 -12.44
N ASP A 23 7.72 -0.79 -13.09
CA ASP A 23 8.08 -1.22 -14.44
C ASP A 23 8.44 -2.70 -14.50
N GLN A 24 9.23 -3.16 -13.52
CA GLN A 24 9.62 -4.56 -13.41
C GLN A 24 8.39 -5.47 -13.24
N CYS A 25 7.36 -5.03 -12.53
CA CYS A 25 6.12 -5.79 -12.41
C CYS A 25 5.41 -5.92 -13.76
N LEU A 26 5.28 -4.81 -14.51
CA LEU A 26 4.60 -4.80 -15.81
C LEU A 26 5.34 -5.63 -16.87
N ASP A 27 6.65 -5.78 -16.72
CA ASP A 27 7.50 -6.58 -17.62
C ASP A 27 7.53 -8.08 -17.29
N ILE A 28 6.88 -8.53 -16.22
CA ILE A 28 6.77 -9.97 -15.93
C ILE A 28 5.90 -10.62 -16.99
N GLU A 29 6.49 -11.55 -17.74
CA GLU A 29 5.79 -12.44 -18.65
C GLU A 29 6.17 -13.88 -18.33
N LEU A 30 5.18 -14.71 -17.99
CA LEU A 30 5.37 -16.13 -17.81
C LEU A 30 4.76 -16.87 -18.99
N PRO A 31 5.54 -17.47 -19.90
CA PRO A 31 5.02 -18.28 -20.99
C PRO A 31 4.74 -19.73 -20.56
N TYR A 32 3.75 -20.36 -21.18
CA TYR A 32 3.55 -21.81 -21.18
C TYR A 32 4.62 -22.51 -22.03
N LYS A 33 4.77 -23.83 -21.87
CA LYS A 33 5.72 -24.66 -22.63
C LYS A 33 5.53 -24.62 -24.15
N ASN A 34 4.33 -24.31 -24.63
CA ASN A 34 3.98 -24.17 -26.04
C ASN A 34 4.21 -22.74 -26.58
N GLY A 35 4.77 -21.83 -25.77
CA GLY A 35 5.04 -20.44 -26.15
C GLY A 35 3.87 -19.47 -25.99
N SER A 36 2.67 -19.92 -25.58
CA SER A 36 1.57 -18.99 -25.27
C SER A 36 1.75 -18.35 -23.90
N LEU A 37 1.30 -17.11 -23.71
CA LEU A 37 1.44 -16.41 -22.42
C LEU A 37 0.55 -17.05 -21.33
N GLN A 38 1.17 -17.51 -20.24
CA GLN A 38 0.47 -18.08 -19.08
C GLN A 38 -0.11 -16.98 -18.21
N PHE A 39 0.70 -15.99 -17.82
CA PHE A 39 0.23 -14.74 -17.23
C PHE A 39 1.27 -13.65 -17.44
N GLN A 40 0.84 -12.40 -17.29
CA GLN A 40 1.73 -11.24 -17.17
C GLN A 40 1.58 -10.63 -15.79
N GLY A 41 2.51 -9.78 -15.37
CA GLY A 41 2.34 -8.97 -14.19
C GLY A 41 1.28 -7.89 -14.38
N GLN A 42 0.62 -7.56 -13.28
CA GLN A 42 -0.34 -6.49 -13.13
C GLN A 42 0.02 -5.74 -11.85
N TYR A 43 0.29 -4.45 -11.98
CA TYR A 43 0.59 -3.61 -10.83
C TYR A 43 -0.71 -3.06 -10.25
N CYS A 44 -0.94 -3.17 -8.95
CA CYS A 44 -2.10 -2.59 -8.29
C CYS A 44 -1.67 -1.60 -7.20
N GLY A 45 -2.30 -0.42 -7.20
CA GLY A 45 -2.16 0.56 -6.13
C GLY A 45 -3.14 0.27 -5.00
N LEU A 46 -2.65 0.20 -3.77
CA LEU A 46 -3.46 0.10 -2.56
C LEU A 46 -3.32 1.36 -1.72
N GLU A 47 -4.40 1.67 -1.02
CA GLU A 47 -4.44 2.72 -0.03
C GLU A 47 -4.94 2.13 1.28
N ILE A 48 -4.16 2.33 2.34
CA ILE A 48 -4.47 1.91 3.69
C ILE A 48 -4.78 3.15 4.51
N ASN A 49 -6.03 3.27 4.91
CA ASN A 49 -6.54 4.39 5.66
C ASN A 49 -6.71 4.01 7.12
N ARG A 50 -6.52 5.01 8.01
CA ARG A 50 -6.79 4.89 9.44
C ARG A 50 -6.04 3.72 10.09
N ILE A 51 -4.70 3.78 10.04
CA ILE A 51 -3.82 2.80 10.71
C ILE A 51 -4.14 2.68 12.19
N LEU A 52 -4.52 3.79 12.83
CA LEU A 52 -4.93 3.80 14.22
C LEU A 52 -6.46 3.87 14.31
N PRO A 53 -7.11 2.88 14.93
CA PRO A 53 -8.55 2.67 14.83
C PRO A 53 -9.39 3.71 15.58
N HIS A 54 -8.82 4.42 16.56
CA HIS A 54 -9.58 5.31 17.43
C HIS A 54 -8.81 6.59 17.72
N LEU A 55 -9.22 7.71 17.11
CA LEU A 55 -8.86 9.02 17.66
C LEU A 55 -9.48 9.09 19.06
N PRO A 56 -8.69 9.16 20.14
CA PRO A 56 -9.28 9.40 21.45
C PRO A 56 -10.05 10.72 21.40
N ALA A 57 -11.23 10.79 22.03
CA ALA A 57 -12.11 11.97 21.99
C ALA A 57 -11.41 13.27 22.44
N ASN A 58 -10.32 13.16 23.20
CA ASN A 58 -9.51 14.27 23.69
C ASN A 58 -8.28 14.56 22.82
N PHE A 59 -8.17 13.92 21.65
CA PHE A 59 -7.05 14.06 20.75
C PHE A 59 -7.12 15.40 20.02
N ASN A 60 -6.37 16.38 20.52
CA ASN A 60 -6.23 17.67 19.88
C ASN A 60 -5.12 17.56 18.83
N VAL A 61 -5.47 17.66 17.53
CA VAL A 61 -4.55 17.95 16.40
C VAL A 61 -4.06 19.41 16.47
N GLY A 62 -3.90 19.92 17.69
CA GLY A 62 -3.25 21.16 17.97
C GLY A 62 -1.86 20.80 18.45
N MET A 63 -0.85 21.31 17.77
CA MET A 63 0.51 21.44 18.30
C MET A 63 0.48 22.43 19.48
N LYS A 64 -0.37 22.19 20.51
CA LYS A 64 -0.33 22.90 21.77
C LYS A 64 1.01 22.50 22.36
N GLY A 65 2.00 23.36 22.17
CA GLY A 65 3.35 23.19 22.68
C GLY A 65 3.27 22.92 24.16
N THR A 66 3.31 21.64 24.54
CA THR A 66 3.42 21.25 25.92
C THR A 66 4.81 21.72 26.34
N LYS A 67 4.89 22.79 27.11
CA LYS A 67 6.12 23.30 27.74
C LYS A 67 6.77 22.28 28.70
N LYS A 68 6.20 21.07 28.82
CA LYS A 68 6.76 19.98 29.61
C LYS A 68 7.86 19.32 28.78
N PRO A 69 9.11 19.21 29.31
CA PRO A 69 10.14 18.44 28.65
C PRO A 69 9.62 17.01 28.45
N MET A 70 9.91 16.43 27.29
CA MET A 70 9.46 15.09 26.94
C MET A 70 10.15 14.10 27.88
N SER A 71 9.41 13.66 28.90
CA SER A 71 9.97 12.89 30.03
C SER A 71 10.20 11.42 29.70
N SER A 72 9.56 10.91 28.64
CA SER A 72 9.65 9.49 28.25
C SER A 72 9.54 9.31 26.74
N ILE A 73 10.16 8.23 26.25
CA ILE A 73 10.01 7.72 24.88
C ILE A 73 8.52 7.49 24.56
N GLY A 74 7.72 7.08 25.55
CA GLY A 74 6.28 6.89 25.36
C GLY A 74 5.52 8.16 25.01
N ASP A 75 5.94 9.33 25.53
CA ASP A 75 5.31 10.62 25.22
C ASP A 75 5.65 11.06 23.78
N TYR A 76 6.87 10.77 23.33
CA TYR A 76 7.28 11.00 21.94
C TYR A 76 6.49 10.12 20.97
N VAL A 77 6.39 8.82 21.27
CA VAL A 77 5.65 7.86 20.44
C VAL A 77 4.16 8.22 20.37
N LYS A 78 3.55 8.66 21.47
CA LYS A 78 2.15 9.15 21.46
C LYS A 78 1.98 10.40 20.61
N LYS A 79 2.92 11.35 20.70
CA LYS A 79 2.85 12.61 19.96
C LYS A 79 3.08 12.39 18.47
N MET A 80 4.13 11.68 18.08
CA MET A 80 4.41 11.34 16.69
C MET A 80 3.39 10.37 16.13
N GLY A 81 3.03 9.32 16.88
CA GLY A 81 2.08 8.30 16.44
C GLY A 81 0.69 8.85 16.13
N SER A 82 0.35 10.01 16.69
CA SER A 82 -0.92 10.66 16.39
C SER A 82 -1.07 11.16 14.96
N ILE A 83 0.03 11.30 14.21
CA ILE A 83 -0.01 11.55 12.77
C ILE A 83 -0.76 10.44 12.03
N PHE A 84 -0.65 9.21 12.53
CA PHE A 84 -1.24 8.03 11.91
C PHE A 84 -2.77 7.93 12.03
N PHE A 85 -3.41 8.88 12.71
CA PHE A 85 -4.86 9.05 12.69
C PHE A 85 -5.39 9.67 11.40
N TYR A 86 -4.58 10.46 10.71
CA TYR A 86 -4.97 11.21 9.51
C TYR A 86 -4.08 10.96 8.30
N THR A 87 -3.06 10.11 8.42
CA THR A 87 -2.25 9.69 7.27
C THR A 87 -2.88 8.53 6.52
N GLU A 88 -2.78 8.60 5.20
CA GLU A 88 -3.09 7.52 4.28
C GLU A 88 -1.77 6.90 3.82
N PHE A 89 -1.67 5.58 3.88
CA PHE A 89 -0.50 4.87 3.37
C PHE A 89 -0.78 4.34 1.98
N ARG A 90 0.19 4.52 1.08
CA ARG A 90 0.05 4.11 -0.33
C ARG A 90 1.07 3.03 -0.66
N PHE A 91 0.60 1.93 -1.20
CA PHE A 91 1.45 0.79 -1.54
C PHE A 91 1.26 0.34 -2.99
N GLY A 92 2.34 -0.13 -3.58
CA GLY A 92 2.33 -0.86 -4.84
C GLY A 92 2.49 -2.35 -4.62
N VAL A 93 1.61 -3.17 -5.19
CA VAL A 93 1.79 -4.63 -5.21
C VAL A 93 1.74 -5.17 -6.63
N CYS A 94 2.63 -6.13 -6.90
CA CYS A 94 2.62 -6.87 -8.13
C CYS A 94 1.80 -8.14 -7.98
N VAL A 95 0.82 -8.34 -8.86
CA VAL A 95 -0.04 -9.52 -8.89
C VAL A 95 -0.11 -10.10 -10.30
N PRO A 96 -0.44 -11.39 -10.46
CA PRO A 96 -0.65 -11.97 -11.78
C PRO A 96 -1.87 -11.34 -12.47
N SER A 97 -1.82 -11.20 -13.79
CA SER A 97 -2.91 -10.64 -14.61
C SER A 97 -4.21 -11.45 -14.58
N LYS A 98 -4.16 -12.69 -14.07
CA LYS A 98 -5.30 -13.56 -13.82
C LYS A 98 -6.13 -13.14 -12.61
N CYS A 99 -5.56 -12.37 -11.69
CA CYS A 99 -6.31 -11.83 -10.55
C CYS A 99 -7.21 -10.70 -11.03
N SER A 100 -8.51 -10.83 -10.77
CA SER A 100 -9.47 -9.76 -11.04
C SER A 100 -9.42 -8.70 -9.93
N LEU A 101 -9.95 -7.50 -10.21
CA LEU A 101 -10.11 -6.46 -9.18
C LEU A 101 -10.91 -6.98 -7.97
N THR A 102 -11.95 -7.78 -8.23
CA THR A 102 -12.80 -8.39 -7.21
C THR A 102 -12.02 -9.37 -6.31
N ASP A 103 -11.14 -10.18 -6.89
CA ASP A 103 -10.27 -11.08 -6.12
C ASP A 103 -9.36 -10.29 -5.19
N MET A 104 -8.77 -9.23 -5.73
CA MET A 104 -7.90 -8.35 -4.97
C MET A 104 -8.66 -7.66 -3.83
N GLN A 105 -9.87 -7.15 -4.09
CA GLN A 105 -10.72 -6.56 -3.06
C GLN A 105 -11.10 -7.57 -1.96
N ARG A 106 -11.37 -8.83 -2.33
CA ARG A 106 -11.66 -9.89 -1.36
C ARG A 106 -10.47 -10.19 -0.46
N ILE A 107 -9.26 -10.28 -1.03
CA ILE A 107 -8.03 -10.49 -0.28
C ILE A 107 -7.76 -9.29 0.63
N ALA A 108 -7.86 -8.07 0.10
CA ALA A 108 -7.69 -6.83 0.85
C ALA A 108 -8.66 -6.78 2.05
N GLY A 109 -9.93 -7.14 1.86
CA GLY A 109 -10.92 -7.19 2.94
C GLY A 109 -10.59 -8.22 4.03
N GLN A 110 -9.98 -9.35 3.68
CA GLN A 110 -9.54 -10.34 4.67
C GLN A 110 -8.33 -9.84 5.47
N VAL A 111 -7.38 -9.19 4.80
CA VAL A 111 -6.21 -8.58 5.45
C VAL A 111 -6.64 -7.43 6.35
N ALA A 112 -7.45 -6.51 5.83
CA ALA A 112 -8.05 -5.38 6.54
C ALA A 112 -8.68 -5.80 7.88
N LYS A 113 -9.49 -6.86 7.87
CA LYS A 113 -10.11 -7.41 9.10
C LYS A 113 -9.09 -7.90 10.12
N LYS A 114 -8.01 -8.54 9.67
CA LYS A 114 -6.96 -9.07 10.56
C LYS A 114 -6.15 -7.96 11.22
N ILE A 115 -5.87 -6.90 10.47
CA ILE A 115 -5.04 -5.78 10.94
C ILE A 115 -5.87 -4.64 11.57
N GLN A 116 -7.21 -4.74 11.53
CA GLN A 116 -8.15 -3.71 12.02
C GLN A 116 -7.98 -2.36 11.31
N MET A 117 -7.68 -2.38 10.01
CA MET A 117 -7.44 -1.19 9.20
C MET A 117 -8.29 -1.24 7.94
N GLU A 118 -8.53 -0.08 7.32
CA GLU A 118 -9.26 0.00 6.07
C GLU A 118 -8.27 -0.08 4.90
N VAL A 119 -8.45 -1.06 4.03
CA VAL A 119 -7.61 -1.25 2.83
C VAL A 119 -8.49 -1.16 1.60
N SER A 120 -8.12 -0.28 0.67
CA SER A 120 -8.79 -0.13 -0.62
C SER A 120 -7.80 -0.32 -1.76
N ILE A 121 -8.28 -0.88 -2.87
CA ILE A 121 -7.52 -0.98 -4.12
C ILE A 121 -8.08 0.07 -5.05
N LYS A 122 -7.23 0.99 -5.52
CA LYS A 122 -7.65 2.10 -6.36
C LYS A 122 -7.69 1.68 -7.82
N GLU A 123 -6.54 1.33 -8.35
CA GLU A 123 -6.35 1.07 -9.77
C GLU A 123 -5.30 -0.02 -9.97
N CYS A 124 -5.46 -0.76 -11.07
CA CYS A 124 -4.47 -1.72 -11.50
C CYS A 124 -4.09 -1.49 -12.96
N TYR A 125 -2.80 -1.58 -13.23
CA TYR A 125 -2.17 -1.31 -14.51
C TYR A 125 -1.60 -2.61 -15.08
N LYS A 126 -1.74 -2.76 -16.39
CA LYS A 126 -1.18 -3.85 -17.17
C LYS A 126 -0.37 -3.24 -18.31
N LYS A 127 0.70 -3.91 -18.73
CA LYS A 127 1.42 -3.52 -19.94
C LYS A 127 0.49 -3.73 -21.14
N GLU A 128 0.18 -2.64 -21.83
CA GLU A 128 -0.52 -2.67 -23.11
C GLU A 128 0.50 -2.77 -24.25
N PRO A 129 0.25 -3.57 -25.29
CA PRO A 129 1.12 -3.59 -26.46
C PRO A 129 1.06 -2.24 -27.18
N LEU A 130 2.23 -1.68 -27.51
CA LEU A 130 2.39 -0.35 -28.13
C LEU A 130 1.72 -0.19 -29.51
N TYR A 131 1.09 -1.23 -30.05
CA TYR A 131 0.54 -1.27 -31.41
C TYR A 131 -0.96 -0.94 -31.52
N SER A 132 -1.67 -0.69 -30.42
CA SER A 132 -3.13 -0.43 -30.43
C SER A 132 -3.54 1.05 -30.46
N LYS A 133 -2.59 1.99 -30.37
CA LYS A 133 -2.85 3.42 -30.59
C LYS A 133 -2.39 3.86 -31.98
N GLN A 134 -2.98 3.27 -33.03
CA GLN A 134 -3.05 3.97 -34.30
C GLN A 134 -4.12 5.06 -34.16
N PHE A 135 -3.69 6.29 -34.42
CA PHE A 135 -4.47 7.52 -34.45
C PHE A 135 -5.80 7.32 -35.19
N THR A 136 -6.90 7.57 -34.50
CA THR A 136 -8.18 7.94 -35.12
C THR A 136 -8.56 9.32 -34.62
#